data_AF-A0A8S3XX99-F1
#
_entry.id   AF-A0A8S3XX99-F1
#
_cell.length_a   1.000
_cell.length_b   1.000
_cell.length_c   1.000
_cell.angle_alpha   90.00
_cell.angle_beta   90.00
_cell.angle_gamma   90.00
#
_symmetry.space_group_name_H-M   'P 1'
#
loop_
_entity.id
_entity.type
_entity.pdbx_description
1 polymer ?
#
loop_
_entity_poly.entity_id
_entity_poly.type
_entity_poly.pdbx_seq_one_letter_code
_entity_poly.pdbx_strand_id
1 'polypeptide(L)'
;MPQCCAVPMCANKKGGHKFPTEDKNRLKQWLVAIRRDKFTPTKNSLVCKSHFTKDDYQLPKDSVLEKPRPVLKKCAVPSRFPWIDQNSSLHQKKKERHQRRLARNERKISVQVHINNEKEKDDTFLMETTNFFEVEIEFEKKQNDVGIQCDLCGSDNLKTLKECLQNENKNKKSSIANVLDNQCGRSTVLYWFPRL
;
A
#
# COMPACT_ATOMS: atom_id res chain seq x y z
N MET A 1 9.32 31.99 -45.10
CA MET A 1 10.31 31.40 -44.15
C MET A 1 9.71 30.15 -43.51
N PRO A 2 10.35 28.98 -43.60
CA PRO A 2 9.86 27.79 -42.90
C PRO A 2 9.94 28.02 -41.39
N GLN A 3 8.83 27.85 -40.68
CA GLN A 3 8.79 27.99 -39.23
C GLN A 3 9.18 26.65 -38.58
N CYS A 4 10.40 26.60 -38.05
CA CYS A 4 10.92 25.43 -37.32
C CYS A 4 10.41 25.44 -35.87
N CYS A 5 10.25 24.25 -35.29
CA CYS A 5 9.93 24.10 -33.87
C CYS A 5 11.05 24.71 -33.00
N ALA A 6 10.67 25.47 -31.96
CA ALA A 6 11.58 26.09 -31.00
C ALA A 6 12.27 25.08 -30.07
N VAL A 7 11.69 23.87 -29.96
CA VAL A 7 12.17 22.79 -29.10
C VAL A 7 13.50 22.25 -29.63
N PRO A 8 14.56 22.21 -28.81
CA PRO A 8 15.84 21.61 -29.18
C PRO A 8 15.68 20.19 -29.70
N MET A 9 16.45 19.84 -30.75
CA MET A 9 16.45 18.51 -31.38
C MET A 9 15.11 18.09 -32.01
N CYS A 10 14.14 18.99 -32.13
CA CYS A 10 12.90 18.73 -32.85
C CYS A 10 13.08 19.01 -34.35
N ALA A 11 13.00 17.96 -35.18
CA ALA A 11 13.10 18.07 -36.63
C ALA A 11 11.78 18.54 -37.30
N ASN A 12 10.71 18.72 -36.54
CA ASN A 12 9.39 19.01 -37.09
C ASN A 12 9.30 20.46 -37.59
N LYS A 13 8.90 20.62 -38.85
CA LYS A 13 8.74 21.91 -39.55
C LYS A 13 7.27 22.24 -39.85
N LYS A 14 6.34 21.38 -39.45
CA LYS A 14 4.92 21.47 -39.83
C LYS A 14 4.05 21.99 -38.68
N GLY A 15 3.73 23.28 -38.76
CA GLY A 15 2.72 23.91 -37.91
C GLY A 15 3.02 23.84 -36.41
N GLY A 16 2.33 24.67 -35.64
CA GLY A 16 2.55 24.71 -34.21
C GLY A 16 1.77 25.81 -33.54
N HIS A 17 1.99 25.90 -32.24
CA HIS A 17 1.39 26.89 -31.38
C HIS A 17 2.39 28.01 -31.13
N LYS A 18 1.91 29.24 -31.24
CA LYS A 18 2.69 30.43 -30.87
C LYS A 18 2.90 30.45 -29.36
N PHE A 19 4.00 31.07 -28.95
CA PHE A 19 4.22 31.34 -27.54
C PHE A 19 3.14 32.28 -27.00
N PRO A 20 2.64 32.03 -25.77
CA PRO A 20 1.63 32.88 -25.16
C PRO A 20 2.26 34.20 -24.69
N THR A 21 2.29 35.21 -25.56
CA THR A 21 2.87 36.53 -25.23
C THR A 21 2.06 37.30 -24.21
N GLU A 22 0.74 37.11 -24.20
CA GLU A 22 -0.18 37.77 -23.26
C GLU A 22 -0.06 37.17 -21.85
N ASP A 23 0.07 35.84 -21.75
CA ASP A 23 0.14 35.13 -20.47
C ASP A 23 1.59 34.94 -20.01
N LYS A 24 2.19 35.96 -19.40
CA LYS A 24 3.60 35.92 -18.92
C LYS A 24 3.92 34.70 -18.04
N ASN A 25 2.99 34.26 -17.19
CA ASN A 25 3.19 33.09 -16.32
C ASN A 25 3.29 31.80 -17.14
N ARG A 26 2.38 31.62 -18.10
CA ARG A 26 2.39 30.48 -19.00
C ARG A 26 3.62 30.49 -19.92
N LEU A 27 4.04 31.67 -20.37
CA LEU A 27 5.26 31.86 -21.13
C LEU A 27 6.49 31.36 -20.37
N LYS A 28 6.63 31.75 -19.10
CA LYS A 28 7.71 31.27 -18.23
C LYS A 28 7.69 29.74 -18.12
N GLN A 29 6.52 29.14 -17.92
CA GLN A 29 6.39 27.67 -17.85
C GLN A 29 6.84 26.99 -19.15
N TRP A 30 6.48 27.54 -20.31
CA TRP A 30 6.93 27.01 -21.60
C TRP A 30 8.44 27.10 -21.76
N LEU A 31 9.06 28.22 -21.38
CA LEU A 31 10.52 28.40 -21.45
C LEU A 31 11.26 27.40 -20.54
N VAL A 32 10.77 27.23 -19.31
CA VAL A 32 11.31 26.24 -18.36
C VAL A 32 11.19 24.83 -18.92
N ALA A 33 10.05 24.50 -19.55
CA ALA A 33 9.80 23.19 -20.11
C ALA A 33 10.72 22.88 -21.31
N ILE A 34 10.97 23.86 -22.18
CA ILE A 34 11.79 23.74 -23.38
C ILE A 34 13.29 23.67 -23.07
N ARG A 35 13.74 24.19 -21.92
CA ARG A 35 15.14 24.11 -21.44
C ARG A 35 16.18 24.62 -22.44
N ARG A 36 15.90 25.76 -23.07
CA ARG A 36 16.82 26.39 -24.00
C ARG A 36 17.46 27.62 -23.36
N ASP A 37 18.78 27.62 -23.28
CA ASP A 37 19.54 28.71 -22.66
C ASP A 37 19.41 30.00 -23.46
N LYS A 38 19.27 31.13 -22.75
CA LYS A 38 19.20 32.50 -23.30
C LYS A 38 18.19 32.64 -24.46
N PHE A 39 17.11 31.86 -24.44
CA PHE A 39 16.12 31.85 -25.51
C PHE A 39 15.01 32.89 -25.26
N THR A 40 14.88 33.82 -26.19
CA THR A 40 13.76 34.77 -26.23
C THR A 40 12.80 34.38 -27.37
N PRO A 41 11.56 33.97 -27.07
CA PRO A 41 10.62 33.57 -28.10
C PRO A 41 10.22 34.78 -28.95
N THR A 42 10.37 34.66 -30.25
CA THR A 42 9.95 35.67 -31.23
C THR A 42 8.55 35.36 -31.77
N LYS A 43 7.93 36.32 -32.49
CA LYS A 43 6.61 36.13 -33.13
C LYS A 43 6.54 34.92 -34.08
N ASN A 44 7.69 34.49 -34.58
CA ASN A 44 7.83 33.36 -35.51
C ASN A 44 8.25 32.06 -34.82
N SER A 45 8.52 32.11 -33.52
CA SER A 45 8.85 30.92 -32.73
C SER A 45 7.59 30.11 -32.46
N LEU A 46 7.60 28.83 -32.79
CA LEU A 46 6.47 27.92 -32.59
C LEU A 46 6.89 26.67 -31.82
N VAL A 47 5.94 26.06 -31.12
CA VAL A 47 6.08 24.70 -30.58
C VAL A 47 5.13 23.79 -31.34
N CYS A 48 5.64 22.73 -31.96
CA CYS A 48 4.82 21.83 -32.75
C CYS A 48 3.91 20.96 -31.87
N LYS A 49 2.83 20.44 -32.47
CA LYS A 49 1.75 19.75 -31.75
C LYS A 49 2.20 18.49 -30.97
N SER A 50 3.29 17.84 -31.40
CA SER A 50 3.79 16.61 -30.77
C SER A 50 4.28 16.80 -29.33
N HIS A 51 4.57 18.05 -28.94
CA HIS A 51 5.01 18.38 -27.58
C HIS A 51 3.86 18.53 -26.57
N PHE A 52 2.61 18.48 -27.05
CA PHE A 52 1.41 18.55 -26.24
C PHE A 52 0.68 17.20 -26.23
N THR A 53 -0.03 16.91 -25.15
CA THR A 53 -0.92 15.76 -25.05
C THR A 53 -2.28 16.09 -25.70
N LYS A 54 -3.10 15.07 -25.97
CA LYS A 54 -4.46 15.31 -26.50
C LYS A 54 -5.34 16.05 -25.48
N ASP A 55 -5.09 15.83 -24.20
CA ASP A 55 -5.85 16.42 -23.08
C ASP A 55 -5.55 17.91 -22.88
N ASP A 56 -4.44 18.40 -23.43
CA ASP A 56 -4.07 19.82 -23.43
C ASP A 56 -4.92 20.68 -24.38
N TYR A 57 -5.68 20.03 -25.27
CA TYR A 57 -6.55 20.69 -26.23
C TYR A 57 -7.99 20.81 -25.71
N GLN A 58 -8.65 21.87 -26.14
CA GLN A 58 -10.08 22.08 -25.97
C GLN A 58 -10.69 22.54 -27.29
N LEU A 59 -11.93 22.16 -27.53
CA LEU A 59 -12.69 22.73 -28.64
C LEU A 59 -13.17 24.14 -28.25
N PRO A 60 -13.02 25.13 -29.13
CA PRO A 60 -13.70 26.42 -28.96
C PRO A 60 -15.20 26.18 -28.79
N LYS A 61 -15.82 26.78 -27.77
CA LYS A 61 -17.27 26.63 -27.51
C LYS A 61 -18.12 27.45 -28.47
N ASP A 62 -17.57 28.55 -28.97
CA ASP A 62 -18.29 29.54 -29.77
C ASP A 62 -18.06 29.35 -31.28
N SER A 63 -17.51 28.22 -31.70
CA SER A 63 -17.24 27.98 -33.10
C SER A 63 -18.50 27.55 -33.83
N VAL A 64 -19.01 28.42 -34.70
CA VAL A 64 -20.11 28.16 -35.66
C VAL A 64 -19.71 27.14 -36.75
N LEU A 65 -18.45 26.70 -36.76
CA LEU A 65 -17.92 25.77 -37.74
C LEU A 65 -18.31 24.32 -37.39
N GLU A 66 -18.76 23.57 -38.40
CA GLU A 66 -19.01 22.11 -38.35
C GLU A 66 -17.85 21.30 -37.75
N LYS A 67 -16.60 21.73 -37.97
CA LYS A 67 -15.38 21.08 -37.46
C LYS A 67 -14.40 22.12 -36.92
N PRO A 68 -14.53 22.52 -35.65
CA PRO A 68 -13.66 23.54 -35.09
C PRO A 68 -12.25 23.01 -34.84
N ARG A 69 -11.25 23.87 -35.08
CA ARG A 69 -9.85 23.51 -34.81
C ARG A 69 -9.62 23.53 -33.29
N PRO A 70 -9.09 22.45 -32.68
CA PRO A 70 -8.78 22.43 -31.26
C PRO A 70 -7.71 23.47 -30.93
N VAL A 71 -7.92 24.19 -29.83
CA VAL A 71 -7.00 25.18 -29.28
C VAL A 71 -6.41 24.67 -27.98
N LEU A 72 -5.23 25.15 -27.60
CA LEU A 72 -4.64 24.79 -26.31
C LEU A 72 -5.43 25.44 -25.17
N LYS A 73 -5.67 24.66 -24.10
CA LYS A 73 -6.20 25.18 -22.83
C LYS A 73 -5.28 26.28 -22.30
N LYS A 74 -5.81 27.20 -21.48
CA LYS A 74 -5.02 28.29 -20.86
C LYS A 74 -3.89 27.74 -19.96
N CYS A 75 -4.10 26.59 -19.34
CA CYS A 75 -3.09 25.93 -18.49
C CYS A 75 -2.17 24.97 -19.24
N ALA A 76 -2.35 24.78 -20.56
CA ALA A 76 -1.58 23.80 -21.30
C ALA A 76 -0.12 24.25 -21.46
N VAL A 77 0.78 23.37 -21.03
CA VAL A 77 2.24 23.49 -21.13
C VAL A 77 2.79 22.31 -21.91
N PRO A 78 3.80 22.50 -22.77
CA PRO A 78 4.41 21.39 -23.48
C PRO A 78 5.06 20.46 -22.46
N SER A 79 4.85 19.15 -22.61
CA SER A 79 5.23 18.14 -21.62
C SER A 79 5.92 16.92 -22.24
N ARG A 80 5.87 16.76 -23.56
CA ARG A 80 6.51 15.64 -24.25
C ARG A 80 7.87 16.05 -24.80
N PHE A 81 8.93 15.67 -24.10
CA PHE A 81 10.31 15.95 -24.49
C PHE A 81 11.23 14.75 -24.22
N PRO A 82 12.26 14.53 -25.07
CA PRO A 82 13.16 13.38 -24.94
C PRO A 82 14.00 13.39 -23.64
N TRP A 83 14.20 14.55 -23.02
CA TRP A 83 14.97 14.67 -21.76
C TRP A 83 14.14 14.41 -20.49
N ILE A 84 12.81 14.26 -20.58
CA ILE A 84 11.98 13.96 -19.42
C ILE A 84 12.07 12.47 -19.05
N ASP A 85 12.28 11.59 -20.04
CA ASP A 85 12.38 10.14 -19.83
C ASP A 85 13.60 9.72 -19.01
N GLN A 86 14.67 10.53 -18.99
CA GLN A 86 15.85 10.23 -18.19
C GLN A 86 15.60 10.39 -16.67
N ASN A 87 14.68 11.29 -16.30
CA ASN A 87 14.32 11.51 -14.91
C ASN A 87 13.20 10.57 -14.43
N SER A 88 12.41 9.99 -15.33
CA SER A 88 11.35 9.04 -14.97
C SER A 88 11.95 7.76 -14.38
N SER A 89 13.04 7.23 -14.96
CA SER A 89 13.77 6.07 -14.41
C SER A 89 14.31 6.34 -13.00
N LEU A 90 14.91 7.51 -12.76
CA LEU A 90 15.41 7.89 -11.44
C LEU A 90 14.27 8.09 -10.44
N HIS A 91 13.17 8.72 -10.85
CA HIS A 91 12.00 8.93 -10.01
C HIS A 91 11.32 7.59 -9.66
N GLN A 92 11.23 6.67 -10.63
CA GLN A 92 10.74 5.32 -10.44
C GLN A 92 11.63 4.54 -9.47
N LYS A 93 12.96 4.56 -9.64
CA LYS A 93 13.92 3.96 -8.70
C LYS A 93 13.79 4.54 -7.28
N LYS A 94 13.59 5.87 -7.14
CA LYS A 94 13.34 6.52 -5.85
C LYS A 94 12.03 6.06 -5.22
N LYS A 95 10.95 5.97 -6.01
CA LYS A 95 9.64 5.47 -5.58
C LYS A 95 9.72 4.01 -5.11
N GLU A 96 10.37 3.15 -5.89
CA GLU A 96 10.62 1.74 -5.55
C GLU A 96 11.45 1.62 -4.27
N ARG A 97 12.51 2.42 -4.11
CA ARG A 97 13.32 2.43 -2.88
C ARG A 97 12.50 2.83 -1.65
N HIS A 98 11.63 3.83 -1.78
CA HIS A 98 10.74 4.25 -0.70
C HIS A 98 9.73 3.15 -0.34
N GLN A 99 9.10 2.52 -1.34
CA GLN A 99 8.19 1.39 -1.12
C GLN A 99 8.89 0.21 -0.42
N ARG A 100 10.12 -0.14 -0.82
CA ARG A 100 10.93 -1.17 -0.14
C ARG A 100 11.22 -0.81 1.33
N ARG A 101 11.39 0.47 1.65
CA ARG A 101 11.56 0.93 3.04
C ARG A 101 10.28 0.77 3.86
N LEU A 102 9.13 1.16 3.32
CA LEU A 102 7.83 0.98 3.99
C LEU A 102 7.56 -0.50 4.26
N ALA A 103 7.72 -1.37 3.26
CA ALA A 103 7.56 -2.82 3.41
C ALA A 103 8.53 -3.42 4.45
N ARG A 104 9.75 -2.91 4.55
CA ARG A 104 10.71 -3.33 5.59
C ARG A 104 10.26 -2.91 6.98
N ASN A 105 9.73 -1.71 7.13
CA ASN A 105 9.21 -1.22 8.40
C ASN A 105 7.98 -2.02 8.82
N GLU A 106 7.05 -2.30 7.91
CA GLU A 106 5.89 -3.15 8.19
C GLU A 106 6.29 -4.53 8.71
N ARG A 107 7.29 -5.18 8.07
CA ARG A 107 7.83 -6.46 8.56
C ARG A 107 8.49 -6.37 9.93
N LYS A 108 9.19 -5.28 10.22
CA LYS A 108 9.78 -5.06 11.56
C LYS A 108 8.70 -4.93 12.63
N ILE A 109 7.63 -4.19 12.31
CA ILE A 109 6.50 -4.01 13.21
C ILE A 109 5.82 -5.37 13.45
N SER A 110 5.55 -6.15 12.39
CA SER A 110 4.90 -7.45 12.55
C SER A 110 5.74 -8.42 13.39
N VAL A 111 7.07 -8.46 13.18
CA VAL A 111 7.98 -9.29 13.99
C VAL A 111 8.01 -8.83 15.45
N GLN A 112 8.08 -7.52 15.70
CA GLN A 112 8.07 -7.00 17.07
C GLN A 112 6.77 -7.36 17.82
N VAL A 113 5.62 -7.30 17.13
CA VAL A 113 4.33 -7.70 17.69
C VAL A 113 4.33 -9.19 18.04
N HIS A 114 4.85 -10.05 17.14
CA HIS A 114 4.97 -11.48 17.43
C HIS A 114 5.85 -11.76 18.65
N ILE A 115 7.02 -11.12 18.76
CA ILE A 115 7.94 -11.27 19.89
C ILE A 115 7.28 -10.82 21.20
N ASN A 116 6.54 -9.71 21.19
CA ASN A 116 5.86 -9.22 22.39
C ASN A 116 4.75 -10.19 22.83
N ASN A 117 3.96 -10.73 21.89
CA ASN A 117 2.91 -11.70 22.20
C ASN A 117 3.45 -13.04 22.72
N GLU A 118 4.65 -13.46 22.30
CA GLU A 118 5.32 -14.65 22.84
C GLU A 118 5.81 -14.40 24.27
N LYS A 119 6.42 -13.23 24.54
CA LYS A 119 6.83 -12.85 25.89
C LYS A 119 5.66 -12.72 26.86
N GLU A 120 4.54 -12.15 26.43
CA GLU A 120 3.33 -12.06 27.25
C GLU A 120 2.79 -13.45 27.64
N LYS A 121 2.94 -14.47 26.77
CA LYS A 121 2.56 -15.85 27.10
C LYS A 121 3.49 -16.50 28.13
N ASP A 122 4.80 -16.27 28.01
CA ASP A 122 5.78 -16.77 28.97
C ASP A 122 5.60 -16.12 30.35
N ASP A 123 5.32 -14.81 30.40
CA ASP A 123 5.03 -14.07 31.64
C ASP A 123 3.71 -14.53 32.28
N THR A 124 2.68 -14.80 31.47
CA THR A 124 1.39 -15.32 31.96
C THR A 124 1.56 -16.74 32.54
N PHE A 125 2.36 -17.59 31.89
CA PHE A 125 2.67 -18.94 32.35
C PHE A 125 3.48 -18.94 33.66
N LEU A 126 4.41 -17.99 33.83
CA LEU A 126 5.16 -17.82 35.08
C LEU A 126 4.24 -17.36 36.23
N MET A 127 3.27 -16.48 35.97
CA MET A 127 2.32 -16.03 37.00
C MET A 127 1.33 -17.13 37.43
N GLU A 128 0.91 -18.01 36.50
CA GLU A 128 0.09 -19.18 36.82
C GLU A 128 0.86 -20.23 37.62
N THR A 129 2.14 -20.44 37.33
CA THR A 129 2.98 -21.40 38.08
C THR A 129 3.37 -20.90 39.46
N THR A 130 3.59 -19.59 39.66
CA THR A 130 3.78 -19.02 41.01
C THR A 130 2.52 -19.14 41.86
N ASN A 131 1.35 -18.91 41.26
CA ASN A 131 0.06 -19.14 41.94
C ASN A 131 -0.14 -20.62 42.29
N PHE A 132 0.30 -21.55 41.45
CA PHE A 132 0.23 -22.99 41.73
C PHE A 132 1.18 -23.41 42.87
N PHE A 133 2.43 -22.91 42.86
CA PHE A 133 3.43 -23.21 43.89
C PHE A 133 3.09 -22.60 45.26
N GLU A 134 2.49 -21.41 45.29
CA GLU A 134 2.03 -20.79 46.55
C GLU A 134 0.86 -21.56 47.18
N VAL A 135 -0.06 -22.10 46.37
CA VAL A 135 -1.17 -22.94 46.83
C VAL A 135 -0.68 -24.29 47.37
N GLU A 136 0.40 -24.86 46.80
CA GLU A 136 0.99 -26.13 47.25
C GLU A 136 1.71 -25.99 48.60
N ILE A 137 2.38 -24.85 48.86
CA ILE A 137 3.00 -24.52 50.15
C ILE A 137 1.97 -24.28 51.27
N GLU A 138 0.75 -23.83 50.95
CA GLU A 138 -0.34 -23.71 51.94
C GLU A 138 -0.98 -25.06 52.30
N PHE A 139 -0.97 -26.04 51.39
CA PHE A 139 -1.61 -27.34 51.61
C PHE A 139 -0.77 -28.26 52.53
N GLU A 140 0.56 -28.24 52.41
CA GLU A 140 1.45 -29.05 53.27
C GLU A 140 1.43 -28.61 54.74
N LYS A 141 1.06 -27.36 55.05
CA LYS A 141 0.91 -26.89 56.43
C LYS A 141 -0.32 -27.43 57.13
N LYS A 142 -1.31 -28.00 56.42
CA LYS A 142 -2.55 -28.54 56.99
C LYS A 142 -2.57 -30.06 57.20
N GLN A 143 -1.55 -30.80 56.76
CA GLN A 143 -1.50 -32.26 56.93
C GLN A 143 -0.76 -32.74 58.19
N ASN A 144 -0.33 -31.86 59.09
CA ASN A 144 0.27 -32.26 60.37
C ASN A 144 -0.72 -32.33 61.56
N ASP A 145 -2.01 -32.03 61.36
CA ASP A 145 -3.00 -31.99 62.45
C ASP A 145 -4.31 -32.75 62.13
N VAL A 146 -4.25 -33.99 61.59
CA VAL A 146 -5.30 -34.99 61.87
C VAL A 146 -4.68 -36.39 61.80
N GLY A 147 -4.35 -36.95 62.96
CA GLY A 147 -4.05 -38.38 63.09
C GLY A 147 -5.28 -39.20 63.48
N ILE A 148 -5.14 -40.52 63.29
CA ILE A 148 -5.88 -41.67 63.89
C ILE A 148 -7.05 -42.19 63.03
N GLN A 149 -7.26 -43.49 62.75
CA GLN A 149 -6.54 -44.78 62.80
C GLN A 149 -7.53 -45.83 62.22
N CYS A 150 -7.08 -46.93 61.60
CA CYS A 150 -7.97 -48.07 61.28
C CYS A 150 -7.32 -49.38 61.77
N ASP A 151 -7.89 -49.95 62.84
CA ASP A 151 -7.45 -51.20 63.50
C ASP A 151 -8.19 -52.43 62.97
N LEU A 152 -8.49 -52.51 61.67
CA LEU A 152 -9.15 -53.68 61.10
C LEU A 152 -8.61 -53.96 59.69
N CYS A 153 -7.87 -55.07 59.58
CA CYS A 153 -7.67 -55.91 58.40
C CYS A 153 -7.28 -55.26 57.04
N GLY A 154 -5.98 -55.35 56.73
CA GLY A 154 -5.40 -56.01 55.54
C GLY A 154 -5.85 -55.63 54.12
N SER A 155 -4.93 -54.96 53.38
CA SER A 155 -4.74 -55.03 51.91
C SER A 155 -5.85 -54.37 51.05
N ASP A 156 -5.69 -53.80 49.84
CA ASP A 156 -4.63 -53.81 48.82
C ASP A 156 -4.78 -52.65 47.80
N ASN A 157 -3.63 -52.15 47.36
CA ASN A 157 -3.25 -51.55 46.07
C ASN A 157 -4.27 -51.00 45.04
N LEU A 158 -4.01 -49.74 44.64
CA LEU A 158 -4.54 -48.93 43.51
C LEU A 158 -4.26 -49.51 42.08
N LYS A 159 -4.78 -50.69 41.73
CA LYS A 159 -4.62 -51.23 40.36
C LYS A 159 -5.87 -51.24 39.47
N THR A 160 -7.04 -50.81 39.94
CA THR A 160 -8.31 -51.02 39.22
C THR A 160 -8.97 -49.78 38.59
N LEU A 161 -8.26 -48.65 38.42
CA LEU A 161 -8.83 -47.43 37.82
C LEU A 161 -8.32 -47.05 36.43
N LYS A 162 -7.35 -47.76 35.84
CA LYS A 162 -6.76 -47.39 34.53
C LYS A 162 -7.33 -48.12 33.30
N GLU A 163 -8.19 -49.13 33.45
CA GLU A 163 -8.67 -49.94 32.32
C GLU A 163 -9.98 -49.44 31.67
N CYS A 164 -10.67 -48.43 32.20
CA CYS A 164 -12.01 -48.06 31.70
C CYS A 164 -12.09 -46.88 30.70
N LEU A 165 -11.00 -46.14 30.42
CA LEU A 165 -11.07 -44.85 29.71
C LEU A 165 -10.60 -44.82 28.24
N GLN A 166 -10.28 -45.96 27.61
CA GLN A 166 -9.64 -45.98 26.27
C GLN A 166 -10.51 -46.45 25.10
N ASN A 167 -11.81 -46.72 25.28
CA ASN A 167 -12.63 -47.41 24.25
C ASN A 167 -13.72 -46.59 23.52
N GLU A 168 -13.75 -45.26 23.60
CA GLU A 168 -14.83 -44.47 22.94
C GLU A 168 -14.44 -43.73 21.64
N ASN A 169 -13.16 -43.73 21.22
CA ASN A 169 -12.67 -42.83 20.15
C ASN A 169 -12.50 -43.47 18.75
N LYS A 170 -13.43 -44.30 18.25
CA LYS A 170 -13.27 -44.94 16.91
C LYS A 170 -14.49 -45.05 15.99
N ASN A 171 -15.62 -44.36 16.23
CA ASN A 171 -16.72 -44.38 15.26
C ASN A 171 -17.40 -43.02 15.13
N LYS A 172 -17.04 -42.28 14.06
CA LYS A 172 -17.89 -41.42 13.21
C LYS A 172 -17.05 -40.39 12.44
N LYS A 173 -16.39 -40.85 11.37
CA LYS A 173 -16.11 -40.06 10.17
C LYS A 173 -16.99 -40.63 9.05
N SER A 174 -17.96 -39.89 8.54
CA SER A 174 -18.31 -39.88 7.10
C SER A 174 -19.54 -39.00 6.81
N SER A 175 -19.40 -38.23 5.73
CA SER A 175 -20.47 -37.82 4.80
C SER A 175 -21.35 -36.60 5.17
N ILE A 176 -21.20 -35.49 4.42
CA ILE A 176 -22.06 -35.13 3.27
C ILE A 176 -21.66 -33.71 2.77
N ALA A 177 -21.54 -33.58 1.46
CA ALA A 177 -21.27 -32.35 0.69
C ALA A 177 -22.56 -31.58 0.34
N ASN A 178 -22.38 -30.36 -0.21
CA ASN A 178 -23.27 -29.50 -1.03
C ASN A 178 -23.60 -28.14 -0.35
N VAL A 179 -23.79 -26.96 -0.97
CA VAL A 179 -23.78 -26.43 -2.37
C VAL A 179 -24.09 -24.90 -2.29
N LEU A 180 -23.54 -24.11 -3.24
CA LEU A 180 -23.97 -22.82 -3.84
C LEU A 180 -23.93 -21.43 -3.15
N ASP A 181 -23.40 -20.50 -3.97
CA ASP A 181 -23.78 -19.11 -4.32
C ASP A 181 -24.01 -18.04 -3.25
N ASN A 182 -23.26 -16.93 -3.32
CA ASN A 182 -23.71 -15.69 -4.00
C ASN A 182 -22.86 -14.45 -3.70
N GLN A 183 -22.75 -13.61 -4.74
CA GLN A 183 -22.74 -12.13 -4.77
C GLN A 183 -21.53 -11.31 -4.25
N CYS A 184 -20.81 -10.78 -5.25
CA CYS A 184 -20.64 -9.37 -5.60
C CYS A 184 -20.62 -8.31 -4.47
N GLY A 185 -19.58 -7.47 -4.51
CA GLY A 185 -19.74 -6.02 -4.32
C GLY A 185 -18.81 -5.44 -3.26
N ARG A 186 -17.74 -4.75 -3.69
CA ARG A 186 -17.16 -3.68 -2.88
C ARG A 186 -16.55 -2.58 -3.74
N SER A 187 -17.37 -1.56 -3.91
CA SER A 187 -17.05 -0.19 -4.31
C SER A 187 -15.83 0.33 -3.56
N THR A 188 -14.84 0.87 -4.27
CA THR A 188 -13.71 1.59 -3.67
C THR A 188 -13.82 3.06 -4.07
N VAL A 189 -14.31 3.88 -3.14
CA VAL A 189 -14.24 5.33 -3.20
C VAL A 189 -12.91 5.76 -2.58
N LEU A 190 -12.01 6.33 -3.37
CA LEU A 190 -10.77 6.93 -2.88
C LEU A 190 -11.00 8.43 -2.69
N TYR A 191 -11.14 8.87 -1.45
CA TYR A 191 -11.02 10.27 -1.07
C TYR A 191 -9.53 10.64 -0.94
N TRP A 192 -9.11 11.66 -1.69
CA TRP A 192 -7.82 12.35 -1.53
C TRP A 192 -7.97 13.45 -0.47
N PHE A 193 -7.21 13.36 0.62
CA PHE A 193 -7.01 14.48 1.54
C PHE A 193 -5.81 15.33 1.09
N PRO A 194 -5.93 16.68 1.07
CA PRO A 194 -4.80 17.57 0.83
C PRO A 194 -4.01 17.76 2.12
N ARG A 195 -2.68 17.62 2.05
CA ARG A 195 -1.79 17.95 3.16
C ARG A 195 -1.30 19.38 3.02
N LEU A 196 -1.53 20.12 4.10
CA LEU A 196 -1.07 21.48 4.43
C LEU A 196 0.44 21.68 4.17
#